data_AF-A0A924AQG0-F1
#
_entry.id   AF-A0A924AQG0-F1
#
_cell.length_a   1.000
_cell.length_b   1.000
_cell.length_c   1.000
_cell.angle_alpha   90.00
_cell.angle_beta   90.00
_cell.angle_gamma   90.00
#
_symmetry.space_group_name_H-M   'P 1'
#
loop_
_entity.id
_entity.type
_entity.pdbx_description
1 polymer ?
#
loop_
_entity_poly.entity_id
_entity_poly.type
_entity_poly.pdbx_seq_one_letter_code
_entity_poly.pdbx_strand_id
1 'polypeptide(L)'
;MPTQPAFAPSSDEFAQEHPLLVEIAWEVCNQVGGIYTVIRSKVPAMMERWDDDYCLVGPYFPQQAASEFEPVDTIDPDDSFGQAVLTLRARGLEVHYGHWLVTGSPRVVLINPYSAWNDRHEIRATLWHDHGIPSPDGDNLVDQVQCFGHLLTQYLVALEEVKASSRRLILHFHEWMVGMPVPALRRRNTSAAIIFTTHATMLGRYLAMNDATFYDHLTTVDWLKEARHFAIETQVRIERAAAHGAHVFSTVSEVTVRECIYLLDRIPDIVLPNGLNIQRFTA
;
A
#
# COMPACT_ATOMS: atom_id res chain seq x y z
N MET A 1 9.33 3.03 43.33
CA MET A 1 8.56 1.93 42.70
C MET A 1 8.35 2.31 41.25
N PRO A 2 8.78 1.50 40.28
CA PRO A 2 8.54 1.81 38.88
C PRO A 2 7.05 1.59 38.58
N THR A 3 6.39 2.66 38.14
CA THR A 3 5.02 2.64 37.62
C THR A 3 4.94 1.68 36.44
N GLN A 4 4.10 0.65 36.55
CA GLN A 4 3.76 -0.23 35.44
C GLN A 4 3.28 0.61 34.25
N PRO A 5 3.70 0.27 33.00
CA PRO A 5 3.09 0.90 31.83
C PRO A 5 1.60 0.56 31.82
N ALA A 6 0.78 1.57 31.50
CA ALA A 6 -0.65 1.41 31.33
C ALA A 6 -0.92 0.24 30.37
N PHE A 7 -1.77 -0.70 30.81
CA PHE A 7 -2.15 -1.89 30.08
C PHE A 7 -2.54 -1.52 28.64
N ALA A 8 -1.93 -2.21 27.67
CA ALA A 8 -2.42 -2.19 26.30
C ALA A 8 -3.88 -2.70 26.32
N PRO A 9 -4.81 -2.02 25.63
CA PRO A 9 -6.21 -2.43 25.61
C PRO A 9 -6.33 -3.88 25.11
N SER A 10 -7.19 -4.66 25.76
CA SER A 10 -7.43 -6.06 25.40
C SER A 10 -8.00 -6.18 23.98
N SER A 11 -7.78 -7.32 23.32
CA SER A 11 -8.32 -7.62 21.98
C SER A 11 -9.83 -7.40 21.84
N ASP A 12 -10.56 -7.49 22.96
CA ASP A 12 -12.02 -7.37 23.02
C ASP A 12 -12.51 -5.92 23.01
N GLU A 13 -11.69 -4.94 23.42
CA GLU A 13 -12.05 -3.51 23.30
C GLU A 13 -11.96 -3.02 21.85
N PHE A 14 -11.06 -3.57 21.04
CA PHE A 14 -11.01 -3.28 19.60
C PHE A 14 -12.18 -3.89 18.82
N ALA A 15 -12.76 -4.98 19.34
CA ALA A 15 -13.88 -5.66 18.70
C ALA A 15 -15.18 -4.83 18.72
N GLN A 16 -15.29 -3.84 19.61
CA GLN A 16 -16.50 -3.01 19.74
C GLN A 16 -16.59 -1.86 18.71
N GLU A 17 -15.53 -1.54 17.97
CA GLU A 17 -15.50 -0.36 17.09
C GLU A 17 -15.50 -0.65 15.57
N HIS A 18 -15.68 -1.90 15.13
CA HIS A 18 -15.78 -2.31 13.70
C HIS A 18 -14.95 -1.43 12.73
N PRO A 19 -13.60 -1.39 12.88
CA PRO A 19 -12.74 -0.58 12.03
C PRO A 19 -12.85 -1.02 10.57
N LEU A 20 -12.71 -0.07 9.64
CA LEU A 20 -12.52 -0.39 8.23
C LEU A 20 -11.05 -0.69 7.97
N LEU A 21 -10.77 -1.79 7.28
CA LEU A 21 -9.43 -2.14 6.79
C LEU A 21 -9.36 -2.01 5.28
N VAL A 22 -8.48 -1.12 4.82
CA VAL A 22 -8.13 -1.00 3.41
C VAL A 22 -6.72 -1.57 3.24
N GLU A 23 -6.60 -2.58 2.40
CA GLU A 23 -5.30 -3.15 2.03
C GLU A 23 -4.96 -2.80 0.59
N ILE A 24 -3.84 -2.14 0.40
CA ILE A 24 -3.46 -1.48 -0.84
C ILE A 24 -2.21 -2.14 -1.39
N ALA A 25 -2.27 -2.59 -2.64
CA ALA A 25 -1.09 -3.04 -3.36
C ALA A 25 -1.24 -2.84 -4.86
N TRP A 26 -0.10 -2.67 -5.54
CA TRP A 26 -0.04 -2.57 -6.99
C TRP A 26 -0.55 -3.83 -7.71
N GLU A 27 -0.47 -4.97 -7.01
CA GLU A 27 -0.78 -6.29 -7.57
C GLU A 27 -2.22 -6.77 -7.30
N VAL A 28 -3.08 -5.94 -6.69
CA VAL A 28 -4.52 -6.26 -6.55
C VAL A 28 -5.16 -6.27 -7.94
N CYS A 29 -5.76 -7.40 -8.33
CA CYS A 29 -6.28 -7.65 -9.69
C CYS A 29 -5.25 -7.41 -10.83
N ASN A 30 -3.95 -7.46 -10.51
CA ASN A 30 -2.87 -7.15 -11.44
C ASN A 30 -1.66 -8.04 -11.15
N GLN A 31 -1.63 -9.24 -11.71
CA GLN A 31 -0.57 -10.20 -11.44
C GLN A 31 0.77 -9.77 -12.11
N VAL A 32 1.67 -9.18 -11.32
CA VAL A 32 3.01 -8.77 -11.76
C VAL A 32 4.10 -9.63 -11.13
N GLY A 33 3.94 -10.02 -9.87
CA GLY A 33 4.97 -10.69 -9.09
C GLY A 33 4.43 -11.53 -7.93
N GLY A 34 5.23 -11.61 -6.87
CA GLY A 34 4.92 -12.46 -5.72
C GLY A 34 3.85 -11.88 -4.79
N ILE A 35 3.64 -10.56 -4.79
CA ILE A 35 2.71 -9.89 -3.85
C ILE A 35 1.27 -10.24 -4.19
N TYR A 36 0.96 -10.41 -5.49
CA TYR A 36 -0.31 -10.98 -5.94
C TYR A 36 -0.62 -12.27 -5.18
N THR A 37 0.36 -13.19 -5.08
CA THR A 37 0.17 -14.49 -4.44
C THR A 37 0.03 -14.35 -2.93
N VAL A 38 0.82 -13.47 -2.29
CA VAL A 38 0.72 -13.19 -0.86
C VAL A 38 -0.65 -12.65 -0.47
N ILE A 39 -1.15 -11.65 -1.20
CA ILE A 39 -2.45 -11.06 -0.92
C ILE A 39 -3.54 -12.09 -1.19
N ARG A 40 -3.52 -12.73 -2.38
CA ARG A 40 -4.52 -13.73 -2.77
C ARG A 40 -4.59 -14.92 -1.79
N SER A 41 -3.47 -15.41 -1.27
CA SER A 41 -3.46 -16.52 -0.30
C SER A 41 -3.98 -16.10 1.07
N LYS A 42 -3.81 -14.81 1.42
CA LYS A 42 -4.23 -14.23 2.71
C LYS A 42 -5.71 -13.86 2.74
N VAL A 43 -6.31 -13.49 1.60
CA VAL A 43 -7.72 -13.06 1.48
C VAL A 43 -8.71 -13.94 2.27
N PRO A 44 -8.69 -15.29 2.18
CA PRO A 44 -9.66 -16.11 2.94
C PRO A 44 -9.64 -15.86 4.45
N ALA A 45 -8.45 -15.73 5.04
CA ALA A 45 -8.30 -15.45 6.47
C ALA A 45 -8.70 -14.02 6.82
N MET A 46 -8.51 -13.06 5.90
CA MET A 46 -8.99 -11.70 6.08
C MET A 46 -10.51 -11.64 6.06
N MET A 47 -11.15 -12.33 5.12
CA MET A 47 -12.61 -12.38 5.02
C MET A 47 -13.24 -13.05 6.24
N GLU A 48 -12.65 -14.12 6.76
CA GLU A 48 -13.13 -14.76 8.01
C GLU A 48 -13.12 -13.80 9.21
N ARG A 49 -12.15 -12.87 9.24
CA ARG A 49 -11.98 -11.94 10.38
C ARG A 49 -12.69 -10.60 10.21
N TRP A 50 -12.75 -10.08 9.00
CA TRP A 50 -13.16 -8.70 8.70
C TRP A 50 -14.43 -8.61 7.86
N ASP A 51 -14.73 -9.63 7.07
CA ASP A 51 -15.91 -9.69 6.21
C ASP A 51 -16.12 -8.39 5.41
N ASP A 52 -17.29 -7.74 5.54
CA ASP A 52 -17.66 -6.50 4.87
C ASP A 52 -16.82 -5.27 5.25
N ASP A 53 -16.04 -5.35 6.33
CA ASP A 53 -15.17 -4.26 6.81
C ASP A 53 -13.79 -4.26 6.12
N TYR A 54 -13.55 -5.16 5.16
CA TYR A 54 -12.30 -5.32 4.43
C TYR A 54 -12.44 -4.98 2.94
N CYS A 55 -11.55 -4.13 2.44
CA CYS A 55 -11.49 -3.75 1.04
C CYS A 55 -10.05 -3.73 0.53
N LEU A 56 -9.85 -4.25 -0.67
CA LEU A 56 -8.58 -4.18 -1.40
C LEU A 56 -8.58 -3.01 -2.39
N VAL A 57 -7.43 -2.36 -2.57
CA VAL A 57 -7.29 -1.26 -3.53
C VAL A 57 -6.06 -1.46 -4.42
N GLY A 58 -6.25 -1.32 -5.73
CA GLY A 58 -5.20 -1.45 -6.73
C GLY A 58 -5.42 -0.59 -7.97
N PRO A 59 -4.45 -0.56 -8.90
CA PRO A 59 -4.60 0.10 -10.18
C PRO A 59 -5.54 -0.69 -11.10
N TYR A 60 -6.37 0.02 -11.87
CA TYR A 60 -7.19 -0.61 -12.90
C TYR A 60 -6.41 -0.75 -14.20
N PHE A 61 -6.12 -1.99 -14.60
CA PHE A 61 -5.61 -2.34 -15.92
C PHE A 61 -6.58 -3.33 -16.60
N PRO A 62 -7.31 -2.91 -17.65
CA PRO A 62 -8.43 -3.69 -18.19
C PRO A 62 -8.06 -5.12 -18.60
N GLN A 63 -6.90 -5.32 -19.23
CA GLN A 63 -6.50 -6.66 -19.69
C GLN A 63 -6.22 -7.62 -18.54
N GLN A 64 -5.68 -7.12 -17.43
CA GLN A 64 -5.30 -7.88 -16.25
C GLN A 64 -6.51 -8.16 -15.36
N ALA A 65 -7.43 -7.20 -15.25
CA ALA A 65 -8.63 -7.31 -14.42
C ALA A 65 -9.74 -8.16 -15.06
N ALA A 66 -9.75 -8.31 -16.39
CA ALA A 66 -10.87 -8.89 -17.15
C ALA A 66 -11.39 -10.25 -16.66
N SER A 67 -10.51 -11.13 -16.16
CA SER A 67 -10.90 -12.47 -15.67
C SER A 67 -11.06 -12.57 -14.16
N GLU A 68 -10.73 -11.51 -13.43
CA GLU A 68 -10.63 -11.54 -11.97
C GLU A 68 -11.50 -10.49 -11.27
N PHE A 69 -12.14 -9.59 -12.00
CA PHE A 69 -12.93 -8.52 -11.42
C PHE A 69 -14.40 -8.65 -11.82
N GLU A 70 -15.29 -8.69 -10.83
CA GLU A 70 -16.73 -8.62 -11.01
C GLU A 70 -17.24 -7.26 -10.53
N PRO A 71 -17.71 -6.37 -11.42
CA PRO A 71 -18.18 -5.05 -11.02
C PRO A 71 -19.48 -5.11 -10.22
N VAL A 72 -19.63 -4.17 -9.29
CA VAL A 72 -20.88 -3.91 -8.57
C VAL A 72 -21.47 -2.60 -9.08
N ASP A 73 -22.63 -2.69 -9.73
CA ASP A 73 -23.29 -1.54 -10.35
C ASP A 73 -24.10 -0.71 -9.34
N THR A 74 -24.65 -1.35 -8.31
CA THR A 74 -25.47 -0.70 -7.28
C THR A 74 -24.72 -0.67 -5.96
N ILE A 75 -24.38 0.53 -5.52
CA ILE A 75 -23.64 0.77 -4.28
C ILE A 75 -24.63 1.06 -3.15
N ASP A 76 -24.52 0.30 -2.06
CA ASP A 76 -25.31 0.53 -0.85
C ASP A 76 -24.95 1.88 -0.21
N PRO A 77 -25.93 2.70 0.21
CA PRO A 77 -25.69 3.91 1.00
C PRO A 77 -24.80 3.71 2.24
N ASP A 78 -24.85 2.54 2.88
CA ASP A 78 -24.09 2.23 4.08
C ASP A 78 -22.67 1.71 3.78
N ASP A 79 -22.36 1.43 2.52
CA ASP A 79 -21.04 0.97 2.07
C ASP A 79 -20.07 2.14 1.85
N SER A 80 -19.29 2.44 2.89
CA SER A 80 -18.31 3.54 2.87
C SER A 80 -17.28 3.41 1.74
N PHE A 81 -16.87 2.19 1.37
CA PHE A 81 -15.90 1.99 0.28
C PHE A 81 -16.49 2.41 -1.05
N GLY A 82 -17.73 1.99 -1.33
CA GLY A 82 -18.46 2.36 -2.52
C GLY A 82 -18.85 3.86 -2.56
N GLN A 83 -19.25 4.46 -1.42
CA GLN A 83 -19.56 5.89 -1.35
C GLN A 83 -18.34 6.77 -1.70
N ALA A 84 -17.13 6.36 -1.28
CA ALA A 84 -15.91 7.03 -1.67
C ALA A 84 -15.65 6.91 -3.19
N VAL A 85 -15.97 5.77 -3.80
CA VAL A 85 -15.92 5.59 -5.26
C VAL A 85 -16.91 6.52 -5.98
N LEU A 86 -18.14 6.66 -5.49
CA LEU A 86 -19.12 7.59 -6.06
C LEU A 86 -18.62 9.04 -6.02
N THR A 87 -17.95 9.43 -4.92
CA THR A 87 -17.34 10.76 -4.77
C THR A 87 -16.29 11.02 -5.85
N LEU A 88 -15.44 10.04 -6.16
CA LEU A 88 -14.42 10.18 -7.20
C LEU A 88 -15.03 10.16 -8.61
N ARG A 89 -16.01 9.29 -8.86
CA ARG A 89 -16.74 9.25 -10.14
C ARG A 89 -17.44 10.57 -10.44
N ALA A 90 -18.02 11.23 -9.43
CA ALA A 90 -18.63 12.55 -9.57
C ALA A 90 -17.63 13.65 -9.98
N ARG A 91 -16.32 13.44 -9.73
CA ARG A 91 -15.22 14.32 -10.20
C ARG A 91 -14.73 13.95 -11.60
N GLY A 92 -15.34 12.98 -12.27
CA GLY A 92 -14.95 12.51 -13.60
C GLY A 92 -13.80 11.51 -13.61
N LEU A 93 -13.43 10.96 -12.45
CA LEU A 93 -12.34 9.97 -12.35
C LEU A 93 -12.86 8.57 -12.65
N GLU A 94 -12.08 7.79 -13.40
CA GLU A 94 -12.41 6.40 -13.68
C GLU A 94 -11.97 5.51 -12.52
N VAL A 95 -12.96 5.12 -11.70
CA VAL A 95 -12.79 4.23 -10.56
C VAL A 95 -13.85 3.13 -10.63
N HIS A 96 -13.40 1.89 -10.45
CA HIS A 96 -14.22 0.69 -10.51
C HIS A 96 -14.38 0.11 -9.09
N TYR A 97 -15.57 -0.39 -8.80
CA TYR A 97 -15.89 -1.02 -7.52
C TYR A 97 -16.56 -2.37 -7.78
N GLY A 98 -16.19 -3.38 -7.01
CA GLY A 98 -16.70 -4.73 -7.20
C GLY A 98 -16.03 -5.74 -6.30
N HIS A 99 -15.94 -6.98 -6.78
CA HIS A 99 -15.30 -8.07 -6.06
C HIS A 99 -14.12 -8.65 -6.86
N TRP A 100 -13.08 -9.05 -6.14
CA TRP A 100 -12.00 -9.85 -6.72
C TRP A 100 -12.39 -11.33 -6.72
N LEU A 101 -12.47 -11.95 -7.88
CA LEU A 101 -12.87 -13.34 -8.12
C LEU A 101 -11.80 -14.35 -7.69
N VAL A 102 -11.46 -14.32 -6.41
CA VAL A 102 -10.60 -15.27 -5.71
C VAL A 102 -11.36 -15.91 -4.55
N THR A 103 -10.81 -16.95 -3.94
CA THR A 103 -11.40 -17.56 -2.73
C THR A 103 -11.59 -16.48 -1.65
N GLY A 104 -12.82 -16.28 -1.19
CA GLY A 104 -13.21 -15.24 -0.24
C GLY A 104 -13.94 -14.05 -0.87
N SER A 105 -13.82 -13.83 -2.19
CA SER A 105 -14.53 -12.77 -2.93
C SER A 105 -14.53 -11.39 -2.27
N PRO A 106 -13.36 -10.83 -1.88
CA PRO A 106 -13.29 -9.57 -1.15
C PRO A 106 -13.74 -8.38 -2.01
N ARG A 107 -14.24 -7.34 -1.36
CA ARG A 107 -14.49 -6.03 -1.99
C ARG A 107 -13.18 -5.47 -2.55
N VAL A 108 -13.25 -4.89 -3.74
CA VAL A 108 -12.09 -4.28 -4.39
C VAL A 108 -12.45 -2.96 -5.08
N VAL A 109 -11.56 -1.98 -4.94
CA VAL A 109 -11.58 -0.71 -5.66
C VAL A 109 -10.39 -0.67 -6.62
N LEU A 110 -10.66 -0.47 -7.91
CA LEU A 110 -9.63 -0.36 -8.93
C LEU A 110 -9.65 1.05 -9.53
N ILE A 111 -8.54 1.77 -9.40
CA ILE A 111 -8.42 3.18 -9.82
C ILE A 111 -7.60 3.23 -11.11
N ASN A 112 -8.14 3.79 -12.19
CA ASN A 112 -7.39 3.93 -13.44
C ASN A 112 -6.30 5.01 -13.29
N PRO A 113 -4.99 4.67 -13.32
CA PRO A 113 -3.92 5.66 -13.21
C PRO A 113 -3.97 6.71 -14.32
N TYR A 114 -4.49 6.37 -15.50
CA TYR A 114 -4.58 7.31 -16.62
C TYR A 114 -5.61 8.42 -16.43
N SER A 115 -6.48 8.34 -15.41
CA SER A 115 -7.41 9.43 -15.08
C SER A 115 -6.68 10.73 -14.68
N ALA A 116 -5.45 10.63 -14.17
CA ALA A 116 -4.60 11.78 -13.82
C ALA A 116 -3.42 11.96 -14.77
N TRP A 117 -3.45 11.34 -15.96
CA TRP A 117 -2.31 11.36 -16.87
C TRP A 117 -1.95 12.77 -17.31
N ASN A 118 -2.93 13.63 -17.57
CA ASN A 118 -2.67 15.00 -17.99
C ASN A 118 -2.05 15.87 -16.89
N ASP A 119 -2.16 15.44 -15.62
CA ASP A 119 -1.71 16.18 -14.45
C ASP A 119 -0.30 15.75 -13.98
N ARG A 120 0.40 14.86 -14.73
CA ARG A 120 1.71 14.31 -14.35
C ARG A 120 2.73 15.38 -13.95
N HIS A 121 2.78 16.49 -14.68
CA HIS A 121 3.72 17.57 -14.36
C HIS A 121 3.41 18.21 -13.00
N GLU A 122 2.14 18.43 -12.67
CA GLU A 122 1.71 18.97 -11.39
C GLU A 122 1.92 17.96 -10.25
N ILE A 123 1.65 16.68 -10.49
CA ILE A 123 1.89 15.60 -9.52
C ILE A 123 3.37 15.55 -9.14
N ARG A 124 4.27 15.60 -10.13
CA ARG A 124 5.73 15.61 -9.88
C ARG A 124 6.18 16.89 -9.17
N ALA A 125 5.62 18.04 -9.56
CA ALA A 125 5.92 19.31 -8.89
C ALA A 125 5.51 19.28 -7.41
N THR A 126 4.33 18.71 -7.11
CA THR A 126 3.83 18.52 -5.74
C THR A 126 4.71 17.56 -4.97
N LEU A 127 5.09 16.43 -5.58
CA LEU A 127 5.94 15.41 -4.97
C LEU A 127 7.33 15.99 -4.60
N TRP A 128 7.89 16.85 -5.44
CA TRP A 128 9.11 17.59 -5.13
C TRP A 128 8.90 18.65 -4.04
N HIS A 129 7.88 19.50 -4.17
CA HIS A 129 7.61 20.59 -3.26
C HIS A 129 7.32 20.12 -1.83
N ASP A 130 6.44 19.13 -1.68
CA ASP A 130 5.96 18.69 -0.37
C ASP A 130 6.88 17.64 0.30
N HIS A 131 7.62 16.88 -0.50
CA HIS A 131 8.36 15.71 0.00
C HIS A 131 9.83 15.64 -0.45
N GLY A 132 10.29 16.55 -1.30
CA GLY A 132 11.67 16.56 -1.79
C GLY A 132 12.04 15.32 -2.62
N ILE A 133 11.06 14.68 -3.25
CA ILE A 133 11.24 13.48 -4.05
C ILE A 133 11.37 13.91 -5.52
N PRO A 134 12.55 13.76 -6.15
CA PRO A 134 12.73 14.06 -7.56
C PRO A 134 11.97 13.04 -8.39
N SER A 135 11.49 13.45 -9.57
CA SER A 135 10.87 12.56 -10.53
C SER A 135 11.16 13.03 -11.96
N PRO A 136 12.28 12.59 -12.56
CA PRO A 136 12.58 12.90 -13.94
C PRO A 136 11.58 12.24 -14.91
N ASP A 137 11.46 12.81 -16.10
CA ASP A 137 10.74 12.19 -17.22
C ASP A 137 11.43 10.90 -17.70
N GLY A 138 10.64 9.99 -18.27
CA GLY A 138 11.16 8.88 -19.09
C GLY A 138 10.86 7.48 -18.57
N ASP A 139 10.30 7.33 -17.37
CA ASP A 139 9.88 6.03 -16.83
C ASP A 139 8.34 5.96 -16.76
N ASN A 140 7.76 5.21 -17.71
CA ASN A 140 6.31 5.04 -17.82
C ASN A 140 5.70 4.33 -16.58
N LEU A 141 6.44 3.42 -15.94
CA LEU A 141 5.95 2.73 -14.75
C LEU A 141 5.91 3.68 -13.55
N VAL A 142 6.97 4.47 -13.37
CA VAL A 142 7.01 5.50 -12.31
C VAL A 142 5.92 6.53 -12.52
N ASP A 143 5.67 6.94 -13.76
CA ASP A 143 4.58 7.85 -14.11
C ASP A 143 3.20 7.27 -13.74
N GLN A 144 2.94 6.00 -14.06
CA GLN A 144 1.71 5.32 -13.67
C GLN A 144 1.58 5.22 -12.15
N VAL A 145 2.66 4.86 -11.44
CA VAL A 145 2.71 4.77 -9.98
C VAL A 145 2.38 6.12 -9.33
N GLN A 146 2.91 7.22 -9.87
CA GLN A 146 2.65 8.57 -9.35
C GLN A 146 1.22 9.02 -9.60
N CYS A 147 0.68 8.78 -10.80
CA CYS A 147 -0.72 9.07 -11.10
C CYS A 147 -1.66 8.27 -10.20
N PHE A 148 -1.38 6.96 -10.06
CA PHE A 148 -2.13 6.09 -9.16
C PHE A 148 -2.03 6.57 -7.71
N GLY A 149 -0.83 6.87 -7.21
CA GLY A 149 -0.64 7.37 -5.85
C GLY A 149 -1.39 8.68 -5.59
N HIS A 150 -1.46 9.57 -6.58
CA HIS A 150 -2.21 10.82 -6.49
C HIS A 150 -3.71 10.54 -6.35
N LEU A 151 -4.28 9.72 -7.24
CA LEU A 151 -5.69 9.36 -7.24
C LEU A 151 -6.08 8.53 -6.01
N LEU A 152 -5.21 7.61 -5.58
CA LEU A 152 -5.35 6.83 -4.36
C LEU A 152 -5.40 7.74 -3.13
N THR A 153 -4.57 8.79 -3.08
CA THR A 153 -4.66 9.79 -2.00
C THR A 153 -6.04 10.46 -1.98
N GLN A 154 -6.58 10.81 -3.14
CA GLN A 154 -7.93 11.39 -3.23
C GLN A 154 -9.02 10.41 -2.77
N TYR A 155 -8.90 9.13 -3.16
CA TYR A 155 -9.82 8.07 -2.73
C TYR A 155 -9.80 7.89 -1.21
N LEU A 156 -8.61 7.79 -0.61
CA LEU A 156 -8.47 7.57 0.83
C LEU A 156 -8.97 8.76 1.66
N VAL A 157 -8.77 9.99 1.16
CA VAL A 157 -9.36 11.19 1.76
C VAL A 157 -10.88 11.16 1.67
N ALA A 158 -11.44 10.83 0.50
CA ALA A 158 -12.89 10.70 0.35
C ALA A 158 -13.46 9.62 1.27
N LEU A 159 -12.77 8.48 1.42
CA LEU A 159 -13.16 7.42 2.34
C LEU A 159 -13.16 7.87 3.81
N GLU A 160 -12.14 8.62 4.21
CA GLU A 160 -12.08 9.21 5.55
C GLU A 160 -13.22 10.20 5.82
N GLU A 161 -13.66 10.93 4.80
CA GLU A 161 -14.76 11.90 4.87
C GLU A 161 -16.15 11.23 4.89
N VAL A 162 -16.37 10.14 4.13
CA VAL A 162 -17.69 9.49 4.02
C VAL A 162 -17.92 8.39 5.07
N LYS A 163 -16.87 7.80 5.64
CA LYS A 163 -17.04 6.77 6.68
C LYS A 163 -17.79 7.36 7.88
N ALA A 164 -18.56 6.53 8.58
CA ALA A 164 -19.16 6.94 9.84
C ALA A 164 -18.07 7.42 10.83
N SER A 165 -18.33 8.53 11.53
CA SER A 165 -17.35 9.17 12.41
C SER A 165 -16.89 8.27 13.58
N SER A 166 -17.73 7.33 13.99
CA SER A 166 -17.42 6.32 15.01
C SER A 166 -16.46 5.23 14.53
N ARG A 167 -16.31 5.03 13.21
CA ARG A 167 -15.48 3.96 12.65
C ARG A 167 -14.05 4.43 12.48
N ARG A 168 -13.10 3.65 12.98
CA ARG A 168 -11.68 3.85 12.69
C ARG A 168 -11.35 3.35 11.28
N LEU A 169 -10.29 3.90 10.69
CA LEU A 169 -9.78 3.51 9.39
C LEU A 169 -8.33 3.02 9.52
N ILE A 170 -8.04 1.86 8.98
CA ILE A 170 -6.71 1.26 8.92
C ILE A 170 -6.33 1.11 7.46
N LEU A 171 -5.17 1.64 7.09
CA LEU A 171 -4.64 1.63 5.73
C LEU A 171 -3.34 0.82 5.72
N HIS A 172 -3.33 -0.30 5.00
CA HIS A 172 -2.18 -1.18 4.91
C HIS A 172 -1.61 -1.17 3.50
N PHE A 173 -0.46 -0.52 3.33
CA PHE A 173 0.22 -0.35 2.05
C PHE A 173 1.31 -1.40 1.86
N HIS A 174 1.34 -2.05 0.70
CA HIS A 174 2.36 -3.04 0.33
C HIS A 174 3.23 -2.52 -0.81
N GLU A 175 4.53 -2.39 -0.53
CA GLU A 175 5.58 -1.89 -1.44
C GLU A 175 5.52 -0.41 -1.84
N TRP A 176 6.67 0.07 -2.32
CA TRP A 176 6.88 1.45 -2.75
C TRP A 176 5.88 1.93 -3.83
N MET A 177 5.37 1.03 -4.68
CA MET A 177 4.46 1.37 -5.80
C MET A 177 3.13 1.95 -5.33
N VAL A 178 2.77 1.75 -4.06
CA VAL A 178 1.59 2.34 -3.44
C VAL A 178 1.96 3.20 -2.22
N GLY A 179 3.24 3.51 -2.04
CA GLY A 179 3.76 4.23 -0.87
C GLY A 179 3.57 5.73 -0.92
N MET A 180 3.36 6.31 -2.11
CA MET A 180 3.24 7.77 -2.30
C MET A 180 2.14 8.45 -1.44
N PRO A 181 0.95 7.85 -1.21
CA PRO A 181 -0.08 8.44 -0.35
C PRO A 181 0.35 8.58 1.12
N VAL A 182 1.26 7.74 1.63
CA VAL A 182 1.64 7.73 3.05
C VAL A 182 2.13 9.09 3.53
N PRO A 183 3.19 9.70 2.95
CA PRO A 183 3.64 11.03 3.38
C PRO A 183 2.60 12.12 3.12
N ALA A 184 1.78 12.01 2.07
CA ALA A 184 0.71 12.97 1.77
C ALA A 184 -0.39 12.96 2.85
N LEU A 185 -0.83 11.77 3.27
CA LEU A 185 -1.81 11.59 4.34
C LEU A 185 -1.27 12.06 5.70
N ARG A 186 0.02 11.81 6.00
CA ARG A 186 0.66 12.33 7.21
C ARG A 186 0.71 13.85 7.23
N ARG A 187 1.06 14.50 6.11
CA ARG A 187 1.07 15.97 5.99
C ARG A 187 -0.33 16.57 6.19
N ARG A 188 -1.38 15.84 5.82
CA ARG A 188 -2.79 16.22 6.01
C ARG A 188 -3.32 15.97 7.42
N ASN A 189 -2.52 15.37 8.32
CA ASN A 189 -2.95 14.95 9.66
C ASN A 189 -4.18 14.02 9.63
N THR A 190 -4.16 13.01 8.74
CA THR A 190 -5.21 11.97 8.71
C THR A 190 -5.39 11.32 10.10
N SER A 191 -6.63 10.94 10.41
CA SER A 191 -6.98 10.13 11.57
C SER A 191 -6.77 8.63 11.36
N ALA A 192 -6.48 8.21 10.12
CA ALA A 192 -6.29 6.81 9.78
C ALA A 192 -4.99 6.24 10.38
N ALA A 193 -5.05 5.00 10.87
CA ALA A 193 -3.85 4.23 11.17
C ALA A 193 -3.20 3.78 9.85
N ILE A 194 -1.87 3.88 9.75
CA ILE A 194 -1.13 3.62 8.51
C ILE A 194 -0.09 2.56 8.78
N ILE A 195 -0.17 1.47 8.03
CA ILE A 195 0.78 0.36 8.04
C ILE A 195 1.47 0.35 6.69
N PHE A 196 2.80 0.25 6.67
CA PHE A 196 3.57 0.02 5.45
C PHE A 196 4.36 -1.28 5.59
N THR A 197 4.24 -2.17 4.61
CA THR A 197 5.03 -3.40 4.51
C THR A 197 5.88 -3.36 3.26
N THR A 198 7.21 -3.43 3.43
CA THR A 198 8.13 -3.75 2.32
C THR A 198 8.43 -5.25 2.35
N HIS A 199 8.23 -5.92 1.22
CA HIS A 199 8.55 -7.35 1.05
C HIS A 199 10.01 -7.54 0.65
N ALA A 200 10.60 -6.55 0.00
CA ALA A 200 12.04 -6.41 -0.17
C ALA A 200 12.39 -4.96 -0.48
N THR A 201 13.53 -4.48 0.02
CA THR A 201 13.94 -3.11 -0.25
C THR A 201 14.25 -2.89 -1.74
N MET A 202 13.78 -1.78 -2.32
CA MET A 202 14.01 -1.47 -3.73
C MET A 202 15.51 -1.49 -4.04
N LEU A 203 16.29 -0.76 -3.24
CA LEU A 203 17.73 -0.68 -3.44
C LEU A 203 18.45 -2.01 -3.15
N GLY A 204 17.97 -2.79 -2.18
CA GLY A 204 18.56 -4.10 -1.86
C GLY A 204 18.48 -5.08 -3.01
N ARG A 205 17.38 -5.07 -3.79
CA ARG A 205 17.25 -5.89 -5.01
C ARG A 205 18.35 -5.56 -6.02
N TYR A 206 18.60 -4.28 -6.27
CA TYR A 206 19.64 -3.85 -7.21
C TYR A 206 21.03 -4.20 -6.71
N LEU A 207 21.31 -3.98 -5.42
CA LEU A 207 22.62 -4.29 -4.85
C LEU A 207 22.92 -5.78 -4.86
N ALA A 208 21.99 -6.63 -4.40
CA ALA A 208 22.17 -8.08 -4.35
C ALA A 208 22.30 -8.72 -5.76
N MET A 209 21.68 -8.12 -6.79
CA MET A 209 21.85 -8.59 -8.18
C MET A 209 23.22 -8.26 -8.77
N ASN A 210 23.87 -7.20 -8.28
CA ASN A 210 25.16 -6.73 -8.81
C ASN A 210 26.36 -7.16 -7.94
N ASP A 211 26.14 -7.53 -6.68
CA ASP A 211 27.18 -7.97 -5.75
C ASP A 211 26.70 -9.12 -4.85
N ALA A 212 27.28 -10.31 -5.05
CA ALA A 212 26.96 -11.51 -4.26
C ALA A 212 27.41 -11.40 -2.78
N THR A 213 28.32 -10.48 -2.47
CA THR A 213 28.85 -10.19 -1.12
C THR A 213 28.25 -8.94 -0.50
N PHE A 214 27.19 -8.38 -1.10
CA PHE A 214 26.49 -7.18 -0.64
C PHE A 214 26.22 -7.15 0.88
N TYR A 215 25.75 -8.26 1.45
CA TYR A 215 25.41 -8.31 2.88
C TYR A 215 26.61 -8.13 3.82
N ASP A 216 27.84 -8.36 3.34
CA ASP A 216 29.07 -8.21 4.14
C ASP A 216 29.44 -6.73 4.36
N HIS A 217 29.01 -5.84 3.46
CA HIS A 217 29.34 -4.41 3.51
C HIS A 217 28.11 -3.50 3.52
N LEU A 218 26.91 -4.06 3.73
CA LEU A 218 25.63 -3.34 3.82
C LEU A 218 25.68 -2.11 4.74
N THR A 219 26.45 -2.18 5.84
CA THR A 219 26.56 -1.08 6.82
C THR A 219 27.31 0.14 6.30
N THR A 220 28.04 0.02 5.19
CA THR A 220 28.85 1.10 4.59
C THR A 220 28.23 1.69 3.32
N VAL A 221 27.06 1.18 2.92
CA VAL A 221 26.39 1.60 1.69
C VAL A 221 25.83 3.01 1.84
N ASP A 222 26.22 3.90 0.93
CA ASP A 222 25.56 5.19 0.74
C ASP A 222 24.32 4.97 -0.15
N TRP A 223 23.15 4.86 0.49
CA TRP A 223 21.91 4.54 -0.21
C TRP A 223 21.58 5.54 -1.33
N LEU A 224 21.92 6.83 -1.15
CA LEU A 224 21.56 7.86 -2.11
C LEU A 224 22.49 7.81 -3.31
N LYS A 225 23.79 7.60 -3.08
CA LYS A 225 24.76 7.40 -4.16
C LYS A 225 24.38 6.19 -5.01
N GLU A 226 24.06 5.05 -4.38
CA GLU A 226 23.69 3.83 -5.10
C GLU A 226 22.34 3.97 -5.81
N ALA A 227 21.33 4.59 -5.18
CA ALA A 227 20.05 4.84 -5.84
C ALA A 227 20.21 5.73 -7.09
N ARG A 228 21.12 6.72 -7.07
CA ARG A 228 21.47 7.52 -8.25
C ARG A 228 22.24 6.72 -9.29
N HIS A 229 23.17 5.88 -8.86
CA HIS A 229 23.95 5.02 -9.75
C HIS A 229 23.04 4.11 -10.58
N PHE A 230 22.02 3.52 -9.95
CA PHE A 230 21.04 2.67 -10.61
C PHE A 230 19.86 3.44 -11.24
N ALA A 231 19.85 4.78 -11.17
CA ALA A 231 18.76 5.62 -11.66
C ALA A 231 17.37 5.30 -11.07
N ILE A 232 17.33 4.93 -9.79
CA ILE A 232 16.11 4.57 -9.04
C ILE A 232 15.85 5.48 -7.83
N GLU A 233 16.44 6.68 -7.81
CA GLU A 233 16.31 7.63 -6.68
C GLU A 233 14.85 7.93 -6.33
N THR A 234 13.97 8.09 -7.33
CA THR A 234 12.54 8.35 -7.13
C THR A 234 11.88 7.24 -6.33
N GLN A 235 12.05 5.99 -6.78
CA GLN A 235 11.43 4.81 -6.20
C GLN A 235 11.93 4.58 -4.77
N VAL A 236 13.25 4.67 -4.56
CA VAL A 236 13.87 4.51 -3.23
C VAL A 236 13.40 5.61 -2.27
N ARG A 237 13.25 6.85 -2.74
CA ARG A 237 12.73 7.93 -1.89
C ARG A 237 11.25 7.78 -1.58
N ILE A 238 10.42 7.28 -2.51
CA ILE A 238 9.03 6.94 -2.22
C ILE A 238 8.97 5.84 -1.15
N GLU A 239 9.79 4.78 -1.30
CA GLU A 239 9.87 3.70 -0.32
C GLU A 239 10.27 4.22 1.07
N ARG A 240 11.33 5.05 1.13
CA ARG A 240 11.79 5.68 2.37
C ARG A 240 10.72 6.59 2.98
N ALA A 241 10.07 7.44 2.18
CA ALA A 241 9.02 8.33 2.68
C ALA A 241 7.81 7.55 3.22
N ALA A 242 7.43 6.45 2.58
CA ALA A 242 6.38 5.57 3.05
C ALA A 242 6.78 4.85 4.34
N ALA A 243 7.99 4.27 4.36
CA ALA A 243 8.55 3.63 5.53
C ALA A 243 8.58 4.59 6.72
N HIS A 244 9.06 5.82 6.58
CA HIS A 244 9.10 6.81 7.67
C HIS A 244 7.73 7.41 8.03
N GLY A 245 6.85 7.57 7.05
CA GLY A 245 5.52 8.14 7.28
C GLY A 245 4.51 7.16 7.89
N ALA A 246 4.74 5.85 7.83
CA ALA A 246 3.83 4.87 8.41
C ALA A 246 3.79 4.95 9.94
N HIS A 247 2.63 4.67 10.54
CA HIS A 247 2.53 4.49 11.99
C HIS A 247 3.19 3.17 12.41
N VAL A 248 2.96 2.11 11.64
CA VAL A 248 3.63 0.82 11.79
C VAL A 248 4.36 0.49 10.49
N PHE A 249 5.65 0.25 10.58
CA PHE A 249 6.47 -0.24 9.48
C PHE A 249 6.79 -1.71 9.71
N SER A 250 6.62 -2.54 8.69
CA SER A 250 6.84 -3.98 8.78
C SER A 250 7.59 -4.50 7.56
N THR A 251 8.13 -5.70 7.71
CA THR A 251 8.73 -6.46 6.62
C THR A 251 8.44 -7.95 6.77
N VAL A 252 8.85 -8.78 5.82
CA VAL A 252 8.45 -10.20 5.77
C VAL A 252 9.51 -11.18 6.28
N SER A 253 10.73 -10.71 6.55
CA SER A 253 11.81 -11.56 7.06
C SER A 253 12.85 -10.80 7.88
N GLU A 254 13.56 -11.51 8.76
CA GLU A 254 14.69 -10.97 9.54
C GLU A 254 15.87 -10.51 8.66
N VAL A 255 16.04 -11.12 7.48
CA VAL A 255 17.05 -10.67 6.51
C VAL A 255 16.68 -9.28 5.99
N THR A 256 15.42 -9.10 5.63
CA THR A 256 14.90 -7.81 5.15
C THR A 256 14.89 -6.76 6.26
N VAL A 257 14.75 -7.14 7.54
CA VAL A 257 14.93 -6.21 8.68
C VAL A 257 16.31 -5.54 8.60
N ARG A 258 17.38 -6.32 8.37
CA ARG A 258 18.73 -5.76 8.24
C ARG A 258 18.83 -4.78 7.07
N GLU A 259 18.25 -5.11 5.92
CA GLU A 259 18.22 -4.19 4.77
C GLU A 259 17.50 -2.88 5.12
N CYS A 260 16.33 -2.95 5.76
CA CYS A 260 15.55 -1.77 6.12
C CYS A 260 16.33 -0.80 7.03
N ILE A 261 17.07 -1.34 8.00
CA ILE A 261 17.89 -0.53 8.91
C ILE A 261 18.89 0.33 8.15
N TYR A 262 19.61 -0.25 7.18
CA TYR A 262 20.70 0.45 6.51
C TYR A 262 20.27 1.18 5.22
N LEU A 263 19.29 0.64 4.49
CA LEU A 263 18.86 1.20 3.21
C LEU A 263 17.65 2.13 3.34
N LEU A 264 16.78 1.89 4.32
CA LEU A 264 15.60 2.73 4.58
C LEU A 264 15.77 3.62 5.80
N ASP A 265 16.80 3.37 6.63
CA ASP A 265 17.08 4.13 7.86
C ASP A 265 15.89 4.13 8.83
N ARG A 266 15.15 3.01 8.86
CA ARG A 266 14.07 2.76 9.82
C ARG A 266 14.07 1.28 10.19
N ILE A 267 14.09 1.00 11.48
CA ILE A 267 13.90 -0.36 12.00
C ILE A 267 12.42 -0.73 11.84
N PRO A 268 12.07 -1.84 11.16
CA PRO A 268 10.70 -2.34 11.14
C PRO A 268 10.20 -2.65 12.56
N ASP A 269 8.97 -2.27 12.85
CA ASP A 269 8.30 -2.48 14.13
C ASP A 269 7.91 -3.95 14.33
N ILE A 270 7.63 -4.67 13.23
CA ILE A 270 7.23 -6.08 13.26
C ILE A 270 7.60 -6.81 11.96
N VAL A 271 7.91 -8.10 12.09
CA VAL A 271 8.04 -9.02 10.96
C VAL A 271 6.71 -9.75 10.75
N LEU A 272 6.19 -9.70 9.53
CA LEU A 272 4.97 -10.36 9.07
C LEU A 272 5.33 -11.41 8.00
N PRO A 273 5.72 -12.65 8.40
CA PRO A 273 6.10 -13.68 7.44
C PRO A 273 4.95 -14.04 6.50
N ASN A 274 5.28 -14.30 5.23
CA ASN A 274 4.29 -14.70 4.23
C ASN A 274 3.71 -16.08 4.57
N GLY A 275 2.39 -16.14 4.77
CA GLY A 275 1.65 -17.38 4.98
C GLY A 275 1.18 -18.02 3.66
N LEU A 276 0.97 -19.34 3.70
CA LEU A 276 0.34 -20.11 2.62
C LEU A 276 -0.91 -20.82 3.16
N ASN A 277 -1.96 -20.90 2.34
CA ASN A 277 -3.15 -21.67 2.69
C ASN A 277 -2.87 -23.16 2.46
N ILE A 278 -2.72 -23.92 3.56
CA ILE A 278 -2.34 -25.34 3.57
C ILE A 278 -3.45 -26.23 2.98
N GLN A 279 -4.73 -25.82 3.04
CA GLN A 279 -5.84 -26.64 2.54
C GLN A 279 -5.78 -26.88 1.03
N ARG A 280 -5.07 -26.02 0.27
CA ARG A 280 -4.81 -26.25 -1.16
C ARG A 280 -3.78 -27.35 -1.44
N PHE A 281 -3.07 -27.85 -0.42
CA PHE A 281 -2.00 -28.85 -0.56
C PHE A 281 -2.32 -30.21 0.08
N THR A 282 -3.46 -30.34 0.77
CA THR A 282 -3.98 -31.62 1.24
C THR A 282 -4.77 -32.29 0.11
N ALA A 283 -4.15 -33.31 -0.50
CA ALA A 283 -4.79 -34.24 -1.44
C ALA A 283 -5.56 -35.35 -0.71
#